data_AF-K9CGQ8-F1
#
_entry.id   AF-K9CGQ8-F1
#
_cell.length_a   1.000
_cell.length_b   1.000
_cell.length_c   1.000
_cell.angle_alpha   90.00
_cell.angle_beta   90.00
_cell.angle_gamma   90.00
#
_symmetry.space_group_name_H-M   'P 1'
#
loop_
_entity.id
_entity.type
_entity.pdbx_description
1 polymer ?
#
loop_
_entity_poly.entity_id
_entity_poly.type
_entity_poly.pdbx_seq_one_letter_code
_entity_poly.pdbx_strand_id
1 'polypeptide(L)' 'MKKAFKLSELDCGHCAQEIEDAVAKLDGVNKVRVNFMSQRMTLDADDARFDEILGEVRKIIKTIEPDAVFEG' A
#
# COMPACT_ATOMS: atom_id res chain seq x y z
N MET A 1 0.54 3.16 -13.98
CA MET A 1 -0.33 4.27 -13.53
C MET A 1 -0.08 4.58 -12.07
N LYS A 2 -0.30 5.86 -11.69
CA LYS A 2 -0.11 6.36 -10.33
C LYS A 2 -1.46 6.68 -9.68
N LYS A 3 -1.73 6.10 -8.51
CA LYS A 3 -2.92 6.39 -7.68
C LYS A 3 -2.53 6.61 -6.22
N ALA A 4 -3.42 7.24 -5.47
CA ALA A 4 -3.26 7.42 -4.05
C ALA A 4 -4.49 6.92 -3.30
N PHE A 5 -4.23 6.33 -2.14
CA PHE A 5 -5.18 5.61 -1.31
C PHE A 5 -5.05 6.10 0.12
N LYS A 6 -6.14 6.03 0.86
CA LYS A 6 -6.14 6.26 2.30
C LYS A 6 -5.93 4.94 3.04
N LEU A 7 -5.10 4.97 4.07
CA LEU A 7 -4.81 3.88 4.99
C LEU A 7 -5.20 4.33 6.40
N SER A 8 -6.51 4.34 6.65
CA SER A 8 -7.06 4.68 7.96
C SER A 8 -6.74 3.57 8.97
N GLU A 9 -6.76 3.85 10.27
CA GLU A 9 -6.45 2.88 11.34
C GLU A 9 -5.05 2.24 11.24
N LEU A 10 -4.13 2.90 10.52
CA LEU A 10 -2.70 2.61 10.58
C LEU A 10 -2.11 3.41 11.74
N ASP A 11 -1.87 2.75 12.87
CA ASP A 11 -1.44 3.39 14.13
C ASP A 11 0.01 3.05 14.50
N CYS A 12 0.66 2.17 13.73
CA CYS A 12 2.06 1.83 13.90
C CYS A 12 2.94 2.37 12.75
N GLY A 13 3.84 3.30 13.06
CA GLY A 13 4.80 3.83 12.08
C GLY A 13 5.79 2.78 11.54
N HIS A 14 6.09 1.75 12.33
CA HIS A 14 6.90 0.62 11.86
C HIS A 14 6.13 -0.23 10.85
N CYS A 15 4.85 -0.54 11.10
CA CYS A 15 3.98 -1.24 10.15
C CYS A 15 3.84 -0.45 8.85
N ALA A 16 3.74 0.88 8.92
CA ALA A 16 3.72 1.74 7.73
C ALA A 16 4.96 1.54 6.84
N GLN A 17 6.14 1.46 7.45
CA GLN A 17 7.39 1.21 6.75
C GLN A 17 7.47 -0.22 6.20
N GLU A 18 7.06 -1.22 6.98
CA GLU A 18 7.01 -2.62 6.56
C GLU A 18 6.06 -2.82 5.37
N ILE A 19 4.90 -2.16 5.37
CA ILE A 19 3.95 -2.14 4.23
C ILE A 19 4.63 -1.55 2.99
N GLU A 20 5.29 -0.39 3.12
CA GLU A 20 6.00 0.23 1.99
C GLU A 20 7.05 -0.71 1.40
N ASP A 21 7.88 -1.33 2.26
CA ASP A 21 8.95 -2.24 1.84
C ASP A 21 8.43 -3.54 1.22
N ALA A 22 7.32 -4.08 1.74
CA ALA A 22 6.69 -5.29 1.20
C ALA A 22 6.03 -5.01 -0.15
N VAL A 23 5.27 -3.92 -0.28
CA VAL A 23 4.62 -3.53 -1.53
C VAL A 23 5.64 -3.19 -2.61
N ALA A 24 6.77 -2.57 -2.26
CA ALA A 24 7.84 -2.25 -3.20
C ALA A 24 8.49 -3.48 -3.86
N LYS A 25 8.31 -4.67 -3.28
CA LYS A 25 8.84 -5.94 -3.80
C LYS A 25 7.89 -6.68 -4.74
N LEU A 26 6.64 -6.21 -4.87
CA LEU A 26 5.68 -6.81 -5.79
C LEU A 26 6.10 -6.59 -7.24
N ASP A 27 5.97 -7.63 -8.07
CA ASP A 27 6.17 -7.52 -9.50
C ASP A 27 5.18 -6.52 -10.11
N GLY A 28 5.68 -5.64 -10.97
CA GLY A 28 4.88 -4.56 -11.57
C GLY A 28 4.66 -3.34 -10.69
N VAL A 29 5.19 -3.28 -9.46
CA VAL A 29 5.24 -2.04 -8.68
C VAL A 29 6.50 -1.25 -9.06
N ASN A 30 6.31 -0.04 -9.59
CA ASN A 30 7.40 0.86 -9.95
C ASN A 30 7.84 1.72 -8.77
N LYS A 31 6.87 2.20 -7.97
CA LYS A 31 7.15 3.00 -6.78
C LYS A 31 5.97 2.95 -5.81
N VAL A 32 6.26 2.83 -4.53
CA VAL A 32 5.28 3.03 -3.46
C VAL A 32 5.83 3.97 -2.40
N ARG A 33 4.94 4.76 -1.81
CA ARG A 33 5.22 5.57 -0.61
C ARG A 33 4.05 5.49 0.35
N VAL A 34 4.31 5.18 1.60
CA VAL A 34 3.37 5.20 2.71
C VAL A 34 3.76 6.34 3.64
N ASN A 35 2.87 7.30 3.81
CA ASN A 35 3.04 8.39 4.76
C ASN A 35 2.14 8.13 5.96
N PHE A 36 2.74 7.62 7.04
CA PHE A 36 2.08 7.34 8.31
C PHE A 36 1.34 8.55 8.87
N MET A 37 2.01 9.71 8.94
CA MET A 37 1.45 10.95 9.51
C MET A 37 0.18 11.43 8.78
N SER A 38 0.08 11.18 7.48
CA SER A 38 -1.08 11.57 6.67
C SER A 38 -2.01 10.41 6.32
N GLN A 39 -1.73 9.20 6.82
CA GLN A 39 -2.49 7.98 6.54
C GLN A 39 -2.75 7.78 5.03
N ARG A 40 -1.70 7.99 4.21
CA ARG A 40 -1.82 7.98 2.75
C ARG A 40 -0.75 7.11 2.11
N MET A 41 -1.17 6.23 1.20
CA MET A 41 -0.27 5.52 0.30
C MET A 41 -0.38 6.09 -1.11
N THR A 42 0.76 6.28 -1.77
CA THR A 42 0.84 6.57 -3.20
C THR A 42 1.50 5.38 -3.88
N LEU A 43 0.81 4.79 -4.85
CA LEU A 43 1.26 3.62 -5.60
C LEU A 43 1.37 3.97 -7.08
N ASP A 44 2.53 3.71 -7.65
CA ASP A 44 2.79 3.70 -9.09
C ASP A 44 3.14 2.27 -9.51
N ALA A 45 2.33 1.69 -10.37
CA ALA A 45 2.41 0.29 -10.78
C ALA A 45 1.97 0.10 -12.24
N ASP A 46 2.19 -1.07 -12.81
CA ASP A 46 1.83 -1.38 -14.20
C ASP A 46 0.33 -1.21 -14.45
N ASP A 47 -0.02 -0.47 -15.52
CA ASP A 47 -1.41 -0.14 -15.84
C ASP A 47 -2.21 -1.39 -16.27
N ALA A 48 -1.61 -2.25 -17.09
CA ALA A 48 -2.24 -3.47 -17.60
C ALA A 48 -2.58 -4.51 -16.52
N ARG A 49 -1.96 -4.41 -15.34
CA ARG A 49 -2.12 -5.35 -14.22
C ARG A 49 -2.54 -4.65 -12.92
N PHE A 50 -3.00 -3.40 -13.00
CA PHE A 50 -3.15 -2.56 -11.82
C PHE A 50 -4.12 -3.15 -10.78
N ASP A 51 -5.26 -3.69 -11.22
CA ASP A 51 -6.26 -4.30 -10.31
C ASP A 51 -5.74 -5.58 -9.64
N GLU A 52 -4.94 -6.38 -10.33
CA GLU A 52 -4.28 -7.57 -9.76
C GLU A 52 -3.29 -7.15 -8.66
N ILE A 53 -2.40 -6.21 -9.00
CA ILE A 53 -1.41 -5.66 -8.05
C ILE A 53 -2.11 -5.04 -6.84
N LEU A 54 -3.19 -4.30 -7.06
CA LEU A 54 -3.98 -3.70 -5.98
C LEU A 54 -4.58 -4.77 -5.05
N GLY A 55 -4.97 -5.92 -5.60
CA GLY A 55 -5.41 -7.08 -4.82
C GLY A 55 -4.32 -7.62 -3.90
N GLU A 56 -3.09 -7.79 -4.40
CA GLU A 56 -1.94 -8.23 -3.60
C GLU A 56 -1.56 -7.20 -2.53
N VAL A 57 -1.57 -5.91 -2.88
CA VAL A 57 -1.32 -4.82 -1.93
C VAL A 57 -2.29 -4.86 -0.75
N ARG A 58 -3.59 -5.07 -1.01
CA ARG A 58 -4.60 -5.20 0.05
C ARG A 58 -4.31 -6.38 1.00
N LYS A 59 -3.84 -7.51 0.47
CA LYS A 59 -3.46 -8.68 1.30
C LYS A 59 -2.24 -8.39 2.17
N ILE A 60 -1.23 -7.71 1.63
CA ILE A 60 -0.03 -7.30 2.37
C ILE A 60 -0.43 -6.39 3.54
N ILE A 61 -1.21 -5.34 3.26
CA ILE A 61 -1.67 -4.40 4.28
C ILE A 61 -2.37 -5.14 5.42
N LYS A 62 -3.32 -6.02 5.10
CA LYS A 62 -4.06 -6.80 6.10
C LYS A 62 -3.23 -7.84 6.85
N THR A 63 -2.10 -8.26 6.29
CA THR A 63 -1.17 -9.19 6.96
C THR A 63 -0.32 -8.45 7.99
N ILE A 64 0.14 -7.25 7.66
CA ILE A 64 1.04 -6.45 8.51
C ILE A 64 0.25 -5.64 9.55
N GLU A 65 -0.81 -4.97 9.12
CA GLU A 65 -1.70 -4.17 9.97
C GLU A 65 -3.16 -4.62 9.74
N PRO A 66 -3.64 -5.67 10.44
CA PRO A 66 -4.98 -6.24 10.24
C PRO A 66 -6.11 -5.22 10.43
N ASP A 67 -5.90 -4.25 11.32
CA ASP A 67 -6.85 -3.20 11.67
C ASP A 67 -6.89 -2.08 10.61
N ALA A 68 -5.83 -1.91 9.80
CA ALA A 68 -5.79 -0.85 8.79
C ALA A 68 -6.91 -0.98 7.76
N VAL A 69 -7.60 0.13 7.49
CA VAL A 69 -8.66 0.24 6.50
C VAL A 69 -8.11 0.90 5.24
N PHE A 70 -8.21 0.18 4.11
CA PHE A 70 -7.72 0.62 2.81
C PHE A 70 -8.87 1.20 1.96
N GLU A 71 -8.77 2.46 1.57
CA GLU A 71 -9.82 3.18 0.82
C GLU A 71 -9.29 3.80 -0.47
N GLY A 72 -9.94 3.48 -1.60
CA GLY A 72 -9.78 4.12 -2.91
C GLY A 72 -10.14 3.23 -4.10
#